data_AF-A0A3C0QBX4-F1
#
_entry.id   AF-A0A3C0QBX4-F1
#
_cell.length_a   1.000
_cell.length_b   1.000
_cell.length_c   1.000
_cell.angle_alpha   90.00
_cell.angle_beta   90.00
_cell.angle_gamma   90.00
#
_symmetry.space_group_name_H-M   'P 1'
#
loop_
_entity.id
_entity.type
_entity.pdbx_description
1 polymer ?
#
loop_
_entity_poly.entity_id
_entity_poly.type
_entity_poly.pdbx_seq_one_letter_code
_entity_poly.pdbx_strand_id
1 'polypeptide(L)'
;MKSLFITCIITTFALASLAMPAAGQPPVTNGASAPAAGLPTGVIVMWSGPLDAIPAGWALCDGKDGTPDLSNRFVLGAGAADEYLGSTGGSRTHKHRAGNHTHQIDPPSLRLRPVYGYSGYRGTGTRGRSYTLPEQTFNLRSFKSGPTTVIPDSVSHLPPYYKIAFIMKE
;
A
#
# COMPACT_ATOMS: atom_id res chain seq x y z
N MET A 1 -91.98 -17.10 2.37
CA MET A 1 -91.78 -17.74 1.05
C MET A 1 -90.29 -17.75 0.80
N LYS A 2 -89.62 -18.90 1.03
CA LYS A 2 -88.91 -19.72 0.00
C LYS A 2 -87.83 -18.87 -0.73
N SER A 3 -86.52 -19.12 -0.61
CA SER A 3 -85.87 -20.33 -1.14
C SER A 3 -84.35 -20.37 -0.87
N LEU A 4 -83.91 -21.53 -0.38
CA LEU A 4 -82.70 -22.33 -0.69
C LEU A 4 -81.28 -21.73 -0.78
N PHE A 5 -80.44 -22.23 0.14
CA PHE A 5 -79.07 -22.70 -0.07
C PHE A 5 -78.86 -23.46 -1.39
N ILE A 6 -77.64 -23.46 -1.95
CA ILE A 6 -76.89 -24.62 -2.53
C ILE A 6 -75.94 -24.16 -3.66
N THR A 7 -74.65 -24.19 -3.33
CA THR A 7 -73.55 -24.83 -4.08
C THR A 7 -73.64 -24.88 -5.62
N CYS A 8 -72.75 -24.17 -6.31
CA CYS A 8 -72.29 -24.59 -7.65
C CYS A 8 -70.81 -24.23 -7.84
N ILE A 9 -69.97 -24.95 -7.12
CA ILE A 9 -68.59 -25.21 -7.51
C ILE A 9 -68.66 -26.42 -8.48
N ILE A 10 -67.95 -26.33 -9.61
CA ILE A 10 -67.64 -27.38 -10.60
C ILE A 10 -68.78 -27.71 -11.59
N THR A 11 -68.69 -27.26 -12.86
CA THR A 11 -68.21 -28.07 -14.01
C THR A 11 -68.31 -27.28 -15.34
N THR A 12 -67.14 -27.03 -15.96
CA THR A 12 -66.78 -27.22 -17.38
C THR A 12 -67.73 -26.84 -18.53
N PHE A 13 -67.29 -25.99 -19.46
CA PHE A 13 -66.85 -26.44 -20.80
C PHE A 13 -66.09 -25.35 -21.58
N ALA A 14 -65.13 -25.81 -22.37
CA ALA A 14 -64.06 -25.07 -23.01
C ALA A 14 -64.50 -24.04 -24.07
N LEU A 15 -63.74 -22.93 -24.16
CA LEU A 15 -63.36 -22.38 -25.45
C LEU A 15 -61.84 -22.40 -25.53
N ALA A 16 -61.31 -23.41 -26.22
CA ALA A 16 -59.91 -23.50 -26.58
C ALA A 16 -59.61 -22.41 -27.61
N SER A 17 -58.98 -21.32 -27.18
CA SER A 17 -58.38 -20.35 -28.10
C SER A 17 -56.99 -20.86 -28.48
N LEU A 18 -56.89 -21.42 -29.69
CA LEU A 18 -55.62 -21.61 -30.39
C LEU A 18 -55.04 -20.23 -30.73
N ALA A 19 -54.25 -19.66 -29.82
CA ALA A 19 -53.36 -18.54 -30.10
C ALA A 19 -51.92 -19.07 -30.13
N MET A 20 -51.29 -18.95 -31.29
CA MET A 20 -49.90 -19.31 -31.54
C MET A 20 -48.96 -18.51 -30.62
N PRO A 21 -47.85 -19.09 -30.12
CA PRO A 21 -46.93 -18.39 -29.24
C PRO A 21 -46.15 -17.33 -30.02
N ALA A 22 -46.28 -16.06 -29.62
CA ALA A 22 -45.35 -15.02 -30.03
C ALA A 22 -43.98 -15.32 -29.41
N ALA A 23 -42.98 -15.53 -30.27
CA ALA A 23 -41.59 -15.64 -29.88
C ALA A 23 -41.15 -14.37 -29.12
N GLY A 24 -40.57 -14.53 -27.92
CA GLY A 24 -39.83 -13.45 -27.26
C GLY A 24 -40.15 -13.14 -25.79
N GLN A 25 -40.71 -14.06 -25.00
CA GLN A 25 -40.64 -13.89 -23.53
C GLN A 25 -39.22 -14.28 -23.06
N PRO A 26 -38.43 -13.38 -22.44
CA PRO A 26 -37.23 -13.80 -21.73
C PRO A 26 -37.64 -14.78 -20.63
N PRO A 27 -36.80 -15.78 -20.28
CA PRO A 27 -37.13 -16.72 -19.23
C PRO A 27 -37.44 -15.94 -17.96
N VAL A 28 -38.67 -16.07 -17.47
CA VAL A 28 -39.01 -15.67 -16.10
C VAL A 28 -38.24 -16.62 -15.17
N THR A 29 -37.03 -16.23 -14.79
CA THR A 29 -36.34 -16.88 -13.69
C THR A 29 -37.15 -16.57 -12.44
N ASN A 30 -37.92 -17.54 -11.96
CA ASN A 30 -38.37 -17.54 -10.58
C ASN A 30 -37.14 -17.20 -9.73
N GLY A 31 -37.23 -16.11 -8.96
CA GLY A 31 -36.14 -15.53 -8.16
C GLY A 31 -35.67 -16.41 -7.00
N ALA A 32 -35.41 -17.69 -7.26
CA ALA A 32 -34.48 -18.45 -6.46
C ALA A 32 -33.09 -17.99 -6.87
N SER A 33 -32.58 -16.98 -6.17
CA SER A 33 -31.15 -16.91 -5.87
C SER A 33 -30.76 -18.34 -5.52
N ALA A 34 -30.05 -19.02 -6.41
CA ALA A 34 -29.48 -20.31 -6.06
C ALA A 34 -28.74 -20.05 -4.75
N PRO A 35 -29.10 -20.70 -3.62
CA PRO A 35 -28.21 -20.65 -2.48
C PRO A 35 -26.86 -21.07 -3.03
N ALA A 36 -25.79 -20.40 -2.65
CA ALA A 36 -24.44 -20.88 -2.93
C ALA A 36 -24.30 -22.26 -2.25
N ALA A 37 -24.86 -23.30 -2.86
CA ALA A 37 -25.23 -24.57 -2.25
C ALA A 37 -24.03 -25.50 -2.08
N GLY A 38 -22.82 -24.93 -2.13
CA GLY A 38 -21.57 -25.65 -1.97
C GLY A 38 -20.46 -24.85 -1.29
N LEU A 39 -20.71 -23.61 -0.87
CA LEU A 39 -19.70 -22.83 -0.13
C LEU A 39 -20.09 -22.73 1.34
N PRO A 40 -19.20 -23.12 2.27
CA PRO A 40 -19.45 -22.93 3.68
C PRO A 40 -19.51 -21.43 4.05
N THR A 41 -20.27 -21.11 5.09
CA THR A 41 -20.25 -19.78 5.73
C THR A 41 -18.82 -19.39 6.10
N GLY A 42 -18.47 -18.12 5.90
CA GLY A 42 -17.14 -17.57 6.18
C GLY A 42 -16.18 -17.61 4.99
N VAL A 43 -16.55 -18.21 3.86
CA VAL A 43 -15.76 -18.12 2.61
C VAL A 43 -15.76 -16.69 2.11
N ILE A 44 -14.57 -16.13 1.89
CA ILE A 44 -14.37 -14.79 1.34
C ILE A 44 -13.98 -14.91 -0.12
N VAL A 45 -14.66 -14.16 -0.98
CA VAL A 45 -14.37 -14.09 -2.42
C VAL A 45 -14.18 -12.65 -2.87
N MET A 46 -13.49 -12.47 -4.00
CA MET A 46 -13.37 -11.17 -4.65
C MET A 46 -14.62 -10.89 -5.49
N TRP A 47 -15.19 -9.69 -5.32
CA TRP A 47 -16.41 -9.23 -5.99
C TRP A 47 -16.14 -7.98 -6.83
N SER A 48 -16.28 -8.11 -8.14
CA SER A 48 -16.06 -7.03 -9.12
C SER A 48 -17.31 -6.24 -9.48
N GLY A 49 -18.50 -6.68 -9.02
CA GLY A 49 -19.75 -5.97 -9.26
C GLY A 49 -19.92 -4.74 -8.34
N PRO A 50 -21.01 -3.99 -8.52
CA PRO A 50 -21.26 -2.82 -7.70
C PRO A 50 -21.68 -3.22 -6.27
N LEU A 51 -21.45 -2.33 -5.31
CA LEU A 51 -21.65 -2.61 -3.87
C LEU A 51 -23.14 -2.70 -3.48
N ASP A 52 -24.03 -2.12 -4.28
CA ASP A 52 -25.48 -2.16 -4.11
C ASP A 52 -26.14 -3.40 -4.75
N ALA A 53 -25.39 -4.17 -5.55
CA ALA A 53 -25.84 -5.41 -6.17
C ALA A 53 -25.13 -6.65 -5.61
N ILE A 54 -24.70 -6.61 -4.36
CA ILE A 54 -24.16 -7.79 -3.67
C ILE A 54 -25.27 -8.86 -3.61
N PRO A 55 -25.03 -10.10 -4.09
CA PRO A 55 -26.06 -11.13 -4.12
C PRO A 55 -26.54 -11.52 -2.72
N ALA A 56 -27.80 -11.95 -2.62
CA ALA A 56 -28.37 -12.43 -1.37
C ALA A 56 -27.55 -13.61 -0.78
N GLY A 57 -27.38 -13.60 0.54
CA GLY A 57 -26.56 -14.59 1.26
C GLY A 57 -25.06 -14.28 1.26
N TRP A 58 -24.67 -13.08 0.86
CA TRP A 58 -23.31 -12.56 0.95
C TRP A 58 -23.31 -11.21 1.67
N ALA A 59 -22.33 -11.00 2.53
CA ALA A 59 -22.10 -9.75 3.23
C ALA A 59 -20.81 -9.08 2.75
N LEU A 60 -20.75 -7.75 2.75
CA LEU A 60 -19.52 -7.01 2.46
C LEU A 60 -18.52 -7.18 3.63
N CYS A 61 -17.25 -7.42 3.33
CA CYS A 61 -16.19 -7.48 4.33
C CYS A 61 -15.79 -6.07 4.83
N ASP A 62 -16.69 -5.42 5.57
CA ASP A 62 -16.53 -4.07 6.11
C ASP A 62 -16.43 -4.00 7.65
N GLY A 63 -16.36 -5.15 8.32
CA GLY A 63 -16.29 -5.24 9.77
C GLY A 63 -17.65 -5.31 10.47
N LYS A 64 -18.76 -5.27 9.72
CA LYS A 64 -20.11 -5.43 10.27
C LYS A 64 -20.62 -6.85 10.08
N ASP A 65 -21.69 -7.18 10.78
CA ASP A 65 -22.42 -8.46 10.64
C ASP A 65 -21.52 -9.70 10.77
N GLY A 66 -20.48 -9.60 11.61
CA GLY A 66 -19.52 -10.68 11.84
C GLY A 66 -18.47 -10.87 10.74
N THR A 67 -18.45 -10.01 9.71
CA THR A 67 -17.43 -10.03 8.66
C THR A 67 -16.12 -9.38 9.13
N PRO A 68 -14.96 -9.78 8.60
CA PRO A 68 -13.72 -9.03 8.78
C PRO A 68 -13.73 -7.73 7.97
N ASP A 69 -13.08 -6.68 8.47
CA ASP A 69 -12.88 -5.45 7.70
C ASP A 69 -11.68 -5.61 6.75
N LEU A 70 -11.96 -5.78 5.44
CA LEU A 70 -10.96 -5.83 4.37
C LEU A 70 -10.92 -4.54 3.52
N SER A 71 -11.57 -3.47 3.98
CA SER A 71 -11.66 -2.21 3.24
C SER A 71 -10.32 -1.51 3.13
N ASN A 72 -9.86 -1.25 1.90
CA ASN A 72 -8.54 -0.68 1.61
C ASN A 72 -7.36 -1.50 2.17
N ARG A 73 -7.50 -2.83 2.25
CA ARG A 73 -6.46 -3.72 2.74
C ARG A 73 -6.01 -4.70 1.64
N PHE A 74 -4.75 -5.10 1.72
CA PHE A 74 -4.26 -6.27 1.00
C PHE A 74 -4.41 -7.49 1.89
N VAL A 75 -4.87 -8.61 1.33
CA VAL A 75 -4.99 -9.87 2.06
C VAL A 75 -3.62 -10.54 2.09
N LEU A 76 -3.11 -10.75 3.30
CA LEU A 76 -1.92 -11.55 3.57
C LEU A 76 -2.38 -12.91 4.11
N GLY A 77 -1.81 -14.00 3.57
CA GLY A 77 -2.06 -15.33 4.12
C GLY A 77 -1.48 -15.45 5.51
N ALA A 78 -2.27 -15.96 6.46
CA ALA A 78 -1.78 -16.25 7.81
C ALA A 78 -0.75 -17.38 7.77
N GLY A 79 0.37 -17.18 8.47
CA GLY A 79 1.42 -18.18 8.68
C GLY A 79 1.05 -19.18 9.78
N ALA A 80 2.00 -19.44 10.68
CA ALA A 80 1.82 -20.38 11.79
C ALA A 80 0.79 -19.88 12.83
N ALA A 81 0.44 -20.75 13.78
CA ALA A 81 -0.64 -20.55 14.75
C ALA A 81 -0.48 -19.34 15.71
N ASP A 82 0.70 -18.71 15.73
CA ASP A 82 1.03 -17.52 16.50
C ASP A 82 0.68 -16.20 15.78
N GLU A 83 0.38 -16.23 14.48
CA GLU A 83 -0.27 -15.12 13.78
C GLU A 83 -1.78 -15.16 14.05
N TYR A 84 -2.28 -14.29 14.92
CA TYR A 84 -3.71 -14.21 15.19
C TYR A 84 -4.48 -13.86 13.91
N LEU A 85 -5.46 -14.71 13.55
CA LEU A 85 -6.36 -14.45 12.44
C LEU A 85 -7.05 -13.08 12.60
N GLY A 86 -7.07 -12.30 11.53
CA GLY A 86 -7.62 -10.93 11.56
C GLY A 86 -6.65 -9.88 12.08
N SER A 87 -5.41 -10.23 12.43
CA SER A 87 -4.36 -9.24 12.67
C SER A 87 -4.18 -8.34 11.46
N THR A 88 -3.92 -7.05 11.71
CA THR A 88 -3.72 -6.07 10.65
C THR A 88 -2.42 -5.32 10.85
N GLY A 89 -1.83 -4.85 9.75
CA GLY A 89 -0.55 -4.16 9.77
C GLY A 89 -0.27 -3.44 8.47
N GLY A 90 0.93 -2.89 8.37
CA GLY A 90 1.35 -2.07 7.23
C GLY A 90 0.89 -0.62 7.34
N SER A 91 1.36 0.20 6.41
CA SER A 91 0.99 1.62 6.32
C SER A 91 0.98 2.06 4.87
N ARG A 92 0.03 2.93 4.52
CA ARG A 92 -0.04 3.56 3.19
C ARG A 92 1.12 4.54 2.97
N THR A 93 1.71 5.06 4.05
CA THR A 93 2.83 6.01 4.01
C THR A 93 3.88 5.66 5.04
N HIS A 94 5.15 5.78 4.70
CA HIS A 94 6.24 5.70 5.66
C HIS A 94 7.21 6.87 5.44
N LYS A 95 7.98 7.19 6.48
CA LYS A 95 9.00 8.24 6.44
C LYS A 95 10.36 7.60 6.61
N HIS A 96 11.31 8.02 5.78
CA HIS A 96 12.70 7.67 5.99
C HIS A 96 13.28 8.51 7.14
N ARG A 97 14.20 7.93 7.90
CA ARG A 97 15.01 8.67 8.88
C ARG A 97 16.45 8.65 8.39
N ALA A 98 17.06 9.82 8.26
CA ALA A 98 18.50 9.91 8.02
C ALA A 98 19.21 9.57 9.34
N GLY A 99 20.05 8.53 9.31
CA GLY A 99 20.93 8.18 10.43
C GLY A 99 22.18 9.06 10.49
N ASN A 100 22.96 8.91 11.56
CA ASN A 100 24.28 9.55 11.66
C ASN A 100 25.19 9.03 10.54
N HIS A 101 25.92 9.93 9.90
CA HIS A 101 26.95 9.60 8.91
C HIS A 101 28.13 10.57 9.03
N THR A 102 29.26 10.23 8.41
CA THR A 102 30.48 11.04 8.41
C THR A 102 30.75 11.58 7.01
N HIS A 103 31.39 12.74 6.94
CA HIS A 103 31.94 13.28 5.70
C HIS A 103 33.45 13.10 5.72
N GLN A 104 34.01 12.60 4.63
CA GLN A 104 35.44 12.75 4.35
C GLN A 104 35.64 14.11 3.68
N ILE A 105 36.53 14.94 4.21
CA ILE A 105 36.85 16.23 3.63
C ILE A 105 38.32 16.21 3.26
N ASP A 106 38.59 16.23 1.95
CA ASP A 106 39.94 16.34 1.43
C ASP A 106 40.36 17.82 1.48
N PRO A 107 41.45 18.16 2.20
CA PRO A 107 41.91 19.55 2.25
C PRO A 107 42.40 20.01 0.87
N PRO A 108 42.22 21.28 0.50
CA PRO A 108 42.75 21.82 -0.74
C PRO A 108 44.28 21.71 -0.76
N SER A 109 44.86 21.49 -1.95
CA SER A 109 46.30 21.36 -2.11
C SER A 109 47.05 22.60 -1.63
N LEU A 110 47.99 22.41 -0.70
CA LEU A 110 48.83 23.48 -0.20
C LEU A 110 49.82 23.91 -1.29
N ARG A 111 49.67 25.12 -1.80
CA ARG A 111 50.72 25.76 -2.61
C ARG A 111 51.73 26.41 -1.67
N LEU A 112 52.77 25.66 -1.30
CA LEU A 112 53.90 26.20 -0.56
C LEU A 112 54.66 27.20 -1.45
N ARG A 113 54.78 28.45 -1.00
CA ARG A 113 55.69 29.44 -1.61
C ARG A 113 56.98 29.43 -0.79
N PRO A 114 58.12 28.99 -1.33
CA PRO A 114 59.40 29.14 -0.64
C PRO A 114 59.67 30.64 -0.41
N VAL A 115 59.81 31.06 0.84
CA VAL A 115 60.32 32.40 1.16
C VAL A 115 61.85 32.29 1.17
N TYR A 116 62.49 32.86 0.15
CA TYR A 116 63.95 33.02 0.14
C TYR A 116 64.32 34.26 0.97
N GLY A 117 64.78 34.05 2.20
CA GLY A 117 65.38 35.11 3.02
C GLY A 117 66.91 35.15 2.83
N TYR A 118 67.48 36.33 2.59
CA TYR A 118 68.93 36.54 2.58
C TYR A 118 69.35 37.13 3.94
N SER A 119 70.01 36.33 4.78
CA SER A 119 70.69 36.82 6.00
C SER A 119 72.19 36.89 5.73
N GLY A 120 72.70 38.11 5.55
CA GLY A 120 74.11 38.38 5.31
C GLY A 120 74.87 38.56 6.62
N TYR A 121 75.87 37.72 6.87
CA TYR A 121 76.90 37.94 7.88
C TYR A 121 78.16 38.38 7.14
N ARG A 122 78.76 39.51 7.52
CA ARG A 122 80.10 39.89 7.04
C ARG A 122 81.12 39.01 7.75
N GLY A 123 81.58 37.96 7.08
CA GLY A 123 82.67 37.12 7.54
C GLY A 123 83.16 36.21 6.42
N THR A 124 84.46 36.24 6.16
CA THR A 124 85.17 35.43 5.18
C THR A 124 85.31 33.99 5.67
N GLY A 125 84.61 33.04 5.04
CA GLY A 125 84.76 31.61 5.29
C GLY A 125 83.76 30.74 4.50
N THR A 126 84.24 29.63 3.94
CA THR A 126 83.60 28.72 2.97
C THR A 126 82.18 28.27 3.32
N ARG A 127 81.33 28.25 2.27
CA ARG A 127 79.86 28.08 2.34
C ARG A 127 79.43 26.60 2.34
N GLY A 128 78.87 26.17 3.46
CA GLY A 128 77.92 25.08 3.54
C GLY A 128 77.03 25.35 4.75
N ARG A 129 75.79 25.80 4.53
CA ARG A 129 74.81 25.95 5.62
C ARG A 129 73.61 25.05 5.33
N SER A 130 73.55 23.93 6.03
CA SER A 130 72.31 23.21 6.26
C SER A 130 71.55 23.98 7.34
N TYR A 131 70.42 24.56 6.98
CA TYR A 131 69.51 25.15 7.95
C TYR A 131 68.51 24.07 8.36
N THR A 132 68.62 23.55 9.58
CA THR A 132 67.51 22.84 10.22
C THR A 132 66.45 23.89 10.51
N LEU A 133 65.42 23.97 9.66
CA LEU A 133 64.26 24.78 9.98
C LEU A 133 63.57 24.15 11.20
N PRO A 134 63.14 24.94 12.19
CA PRO A 134 62.26 24.42 13.23
C PRO A 134 61.06 23.75 12.56
N GLU A 135 60.58 22.67 13.16
CA GLU A 135 59.35 21.99 12.75
C GLU A 135 58.27 23.04 12.45
N GLN A 136 57.82 23.10 11.19
CA GLN A 136 56.84 24.08 10.76
C GLN A 136 55.45 23.49 11.04
N THR A 137 54.82 23.92 12.13
CA THR A 137 53.43 23.58 12.39
C THR A 137 52.51 24.37 11.44
N PHE A 138 51.94 23.70 10.44
CA PHE A 138 50.95 24.32 9.57
C PHE A 138 49.59 24.27 10.24
N ASN A 139 49.17 25.37 10.86
CA ASN A 139 47.84 25.48 11.45
C ASN A 139 46.79 25.58 10.33
N LEU A 140 46.18 24.45 9.97
CA LEU A 140 44.97 24.46 9.16
C LEU A 140 43.88 25.21 9.94
N ARG A 141 43.29 26.24 9.32
CA ARG A 141 42.15 26.92 9.93
C ARG A 141 41.02 25.90 10.09
N SER A 142 40.41 25.86 11.28
CA SER A 142 39.21 25.07 11.50
C SER A 142 38.14 25.52 10.51
N PHE A 143 37.67 24.60 9.68
CA PHE A 143 36.53 24.83 8.80
C PHE A 143 35.38 23.96 9.32
N LYS A 144 34.17 24.53 9.29
CA LYS A 144 32.94 23.80 9.62
C LYS A 144 32.27 23.43 8.30
N SER A 145 31.87 22.17 8.14
CA SER A 145 30.83 21.87 7.15
C SER A 145 29.57 22.61 7.57
N GLY A 146 28.91 23.27 6.62
CA GLY A 146 27.63 23.94 6.89
C GLY A 146 26.57 22.94 7.35
N PRO A 147 25.51 23.38 8.05
CA PRO A 147 24.38 22.52 8.36
C PRO A 147 23.74 22.04 7.05
N THR A 148 23.51 20.73 6.94
CA THR A 148 22.67 20.18 5.88
C THR A 148 21.38 19.67 6.49
N THR A 149 20.25 20.10 5.95
CA THR A 149 18.93 19.62 6.36
C THR A 149 18.54 18.50 5.42
N VAL A 150 18.47 17.27 5.93
CA VAL A 150 17.81 16.19 5.19
C VAL A 150 16.32 16.28 5.46
N ILE A 151 15.55 16.60 4.42
CA ILE A 151 14.08 16.55 4.46
C ILE A 151 13.71 15.20 3.83
N PRO A 152 13.41 14.16 4.63
CA PRO A 152 12.91 12.93 4.07
C PRO A 152 11.47 13.14 3.61
N ASP A 153 11.25 13.13 2.30
CA ASP A 153 9.91 13.11 1.74
C ASP A 153 9.23 11.77 2.01
N SER A 154 7.90 11.80 2.13
CA SER A 154 7.11 10.58 2.15
C SER A 154 6.95 10.04 0.73
N VAL A 155 7.39 8.81 0.51
CA VAL A 155 7.21 8.12 -0.78
C VAL A 155 6.17 7.00 -0.61
N SER A 156 5.34 6.81 -1.63
CA SER A 156 4.40 5.69 -1.71
C SER A 156 5.05 4.53 -2.45
N HIS A 157 5.07 3.34 -1.85
CA HIS A 157 5.53 2.10 -2.49
C HIS A 157 4.38 1.22 -2.99
N LEU A 158 3.19 1.78 -3.15
CA LEU A 158 2.02 1.07 -3.66
C LEU A 158 2.21 0.76 -5.16
N PRO A 159 2.34 -0.52 -5.57
CA PRO A 159 2.39 -0.87 -6.99
C PRO A 159 1.08 -0.47 -7.71
N PRO A 160 1.05 -0.37 -9.05
CA PRO A 160 -0.20 -0.24 -9.79
C PRO A 160 -1.21 -1.29 -9.34
N TYR A 161 -2.43 -0.87 -9.00
CA TYR A 161 -3.43 -1.74 -8.36
C TYR A 161 -4.81 -1.53 -8.98
N TYR A 162 -5.63 -2.59 -8.94
CA TYR A 162 -7.04 -2.57 -9.26
C TYR A 162 -7.85 -2.87 -8.00
N LYS A 163 -8.90 -2.09 -7.73
CA LYS A 163 -9.73 -2.27 -6.53
C LYS A 163 -10.89 -3.21 -6.85
N ILE A 164 -11.03 -4.24 -6.02
CA ILE A 164 -12.16 -5.16 -6.00
C ILE A 164 -12.70 -5.22 -4.58
N ALA A 165 -13.99 -5.47 -4.41
CA ALA A 165 -14.58 -5.67 -3.09
C ALA A 165 -14.30 -7.10 -2.61
N PHE A 166 -14.36 -7.31 -1.30
CA PHE A 166 -14.39 -8.64 -0.72
C PHE A 166 -15.77 -8.87 -0.10
N ILE A 167 -16.39 -9.99 -0.42
CA ILE A 167 -17.67 -10.40 0.16
C ILE A 167 -17.51 -11.77 0.83
N MET A 168 -18.22 -11.98 1.93
CA MET A 168 -18.20 -13.19 2.73
C MET A 168 -19.53 -13.92 2.63
N LYS A 169 -19.50 -15.24 2.47
CA LYS A 169 -20.71 -16.05 2.51
C LYS A 169 -21.28 -16.04 3.93
N GLU A 170 -22.53 -15.61 4.06
CA GLU A 170 -23.32 -15.69 5.31
C GLU A 170 -23.71 -17.13 5.67
#